data_AF-A0A838MVP4-F1
#
_entry.id   AF-A0A838MVP4-F1
#
_cell.length_a   1.000
_cell.length_b   1.000
_cell.length_c   1.000
_cell.angle_alpha   90.00
_cell.angle_beta   90.00
_cell.angle_gamma   90.00
#
_symmetry.space_group_name_H-M   'P 1'
#
loop_
_entity.id
_entity.type
_entity.pdbx_description
1 polymer ?
#
loop_
_entity_poly.entity_id
_entity_poly.type
_entity_poly.pdbx_seq_one_letter_code
_entity_poly.pdbx_strand_id
1 'polypeptide(L)' 'MTEQNQEGLRRIRRALLSVSDKTGLVEFAGALRGFGVEILSTGGTAKTLREAG' A
#
# COMPACT_ATOMS: atom_id res chain seq x y z
N MET A 1 -24.75 0.58 -19.61
CA MET A 1 -24.09 0.55 -18.29
C MET A 1 -22.72 1.18 -18.47
N THR A 2 -22.64 2.50 -18.26
CA THR A 2 -21.49 3.31 -18.66
C THR A 2 -20.38 3.22 -17.61
N GLU A 3 -19.27 2.57 -17.95
CA GLU A 3 -17.98 2.83 -17.32
C GLU A 3 -17.56 4.27 -17.66
N GLN A 4 -17.76 5.18 -16.70
CA GLN A 4 -17.20 6.51 -16.76
C GLN A 4 -15.77 6.42 -16.23
N ASN A 5 -14.82 6.24 -17.14
CA ASN A 5 -13.40 6.33 -16.85
C ASN A 5 -13.07 7.80 -16.55
N GLN A 6 -13.21 8.20 -15.28
CA GLN A 6 -12.89 9.58 -14.88
C GLN A 6 -11.37 9.74 -14.87
N GLU A 7 -10.85 10.47 -15.85
CA GLU A 7 -9.54 11.11 -15.79
C GLU A 7 -9.59 12.20 -14.71
N GLY A 8 -9.46 11.78 -13.46
CA GLY A 8 -9.40 12.64 -12.30
C GLY A 8 -8.63 11.92 -11.20
N LEU A 9 -7.88 12.67 -10.40
CA LEU A 9 -7.02 12.09 -9.37
C LEU A 9 -7.86 11.23 -8.42
N ARG A 10 -7.59 9.91 -8.41
CA ARG A 10 -8.31 8.95 -7.55
C ARG A 10 -7.62 8.89 -6.20
N ARG A 11 -8.38 9.11 -5.13
CA ARG A 11 -7.88 8.88 -3.77
C ARG A 11 -7.63 7.39 -3.56
N ILE A 12 -6.38 7.04 -3.25
CA ILE A 12 -6.01 5.68 -2.87
C ILE A 12 -6.60 5.41 -1.49
N ARG A 13 -7.36 4.31 -1.37
CA ARG A 13 -7.95 3.86 -0.10
C ARG A 13 -7.24 2.64 0.47
N ARG A 14 -6.73 1.78 -0.41
CA ARG A 14 -6.07 0.52 -0.06
C ARG A 14 -4.91 0.25 -1.01
N ALA A 15 -3.82 -0.32 -0.54
CA ALA A 15 -2.65 -0.67 -1.33
C ALA A 15 -2.22 -2.13 -1.04
N LEU A 16 -1.95 -2.89 -2.12
CA LEU A 16 -1.33 -4.22 -2.03
C LEU A 16 0.18 -4.07 -2.21
N LEU A 17 0.96 -4.45 -1.19
CA LEU A 17 2.42 -4.42 -1.23
C LEU A 17 2.97 -5.85 -1.35
N SER A 18 3.77 -6.09 -2.39
CA SER A 18 4.45 -7.36 -2.63
C SER A 18 5.76 -7.10 -3.37
N VAL A 19 6.86 -6.99 -2.62
CA VAL A 19 8.17 -6.62 -3.15
C VAL A 19 9.24 -7.61 -2.72
N SER A 20 10.23 -7.81 -3.59
CA SER A 20 11.40 -8.65 -3.30
C SER A 20 12.42 -7.87 -2.47
N ASP A 21 12.80 -6.69 -2.97
CA ASP A 21 13.62 -5.72 -2.25
C ASP A 21 12.76 -4.95 -1.24
N LYS A 22 13.24 -4.87 0.00
CA LYS A 22 12.54 -4.28 1.13
C LYS A 22 13.14 -2.95 1.56
N THR A 23 14.13 -2.46 0.83
CA THR A 23 14.74 -1.15 1.05
C THR A 23 13.65 -0.07 1.06
N GLY A 24 13.50 0.65 2.17
CA GLY A 24 12.52 1.72 2.33
C GLY A 24 11.05 1.28 2.48
N LEU A 25 10.78 -0.03 2.58
CA LEU A 25 9.40 -0.55 2.61
C LEU A 25 8.61 -0.05 3.84
N VAL A 26 9.27 -0.01 5.00
CA VAL A 26 8.61 0.35 6.28
C VAL A 26 8.23 1.82 6.28
N GLU A 27 9.15 2.69 5.86
CA GLU A 27 8.94 4.14 5.75
C GLU A 27 7.83 4.45 4.73
N PHE A 28 7.84 3.77 3.59
CA PHE A 28 6.81 3.90 2.56
C PHE A 28 5.44 3.48 3.07
N ALA A 29 5.33 2.31 3.71
CA ALA A 29 4.07 1.82 4.27
C ALA A 29 3.57 2.72 5.41
N GLY A 30 4.47 3.26 6.23
CA GLY A 30 4.16 4.24 7.27
C GLY A 30 3.56 5.52 6.69
N ALA A 31 4.13 6.06 5.62
CA ALA A 31 3.59 7.23 4.93
C ALA A 31 2.18 6.97 4.39
N LEU A 32 1.96 5.82 3.73
CA LEU A 32 0.64 5.43 3.24
C LEU A 32 -0.40 5.31 4.36
N ARG A 33 -0.06 4.67 5.48
CA ARG A 33 -0.91 4.60 6.68
C ARG A 33 -1.22 6.01 7.22
N GLY A 34 -0.26 6.92 7.20
CA GLY A 34 -0.44 8.33 7.56
C GLY A 34 -1.47 9.07 6.69
N PHE A 35 -1.65 8.66 5.43
CA PHE A 35 -2.71 9.16 4.54
C PHE A 35 -4.06 8.42 4.71
N GLY A 36 -4.15 7.48 5.64
CA GLY A 36 -5.34 6.65 5.88
C GLY A 36 -5.50 5.51 4.87
N VAL A 37 -4.41 5.07 4.23
CA VAL A 37 -4.44 3.95 3.29
C VAL A 37 -4.31 2.63 4.04
N GLU A 38 -5.23 1.70 3.77
CA GLU A 38 -5.16 0.33 4.27
C GLU A 38 -4.06 -0.45 3.52
N ILE A 39 -3.20 -1.17 4.24
CA ILE A 39 -2.11 -1.95 3.64
C ILE A 39 -2.45 -3.44 3.68
N LEU A 40 -2.47 -4.06 2.49
CA LEU A 40 -2.59 -5.50 2.32
C LEU A 40 -1.24 -6.06 1.88
N SER A 41 -0.83 -7.18 2.45
CA SER A 41 0.40 -7.87 2.05
C SER A 41 0.38 -9.33 2.50
N THR A 42 1.18 -10.17 1.84
CA THR A 42 1.42 -11.57 2.21
C THR A 42 2.92 -11.89 2.21
N GLY A 43 3.28 -13.10 2.67
CA GLY A 43 4.64 -13.61 2.61
C GLY A 43 5.69 -12.74 3.31
N GLY A 44 6.87 -12.61 2.71
CA GLY A 44 8.00 -11.88 3.28
C GLY A 44 7.76 -10.37 3.43
N THR A 45 6.94 -9.76 2.56
CA THR A 45 6.57 -8.34 2.67
C THR A 45 5.70 -8.14 3.92
N ALA A 46 4.67 -8.97 4.11
CA ALA A 46 3.82 -8.93 5.29
C ALA A 46 4.60 -9.15 6.59
N LYS A 47 5.54 -10.11 6.59
CA LYS A 47 6.40 -10.37 7.76
C LYS A 47 7.18 -9.12 8.15
N THR A 48 7.83 -8.46 7.20
CA THR A 48 8.65 -7.26 7.44
C THR A 48 7.82 -6.11 7.98
N LEU A 49 6.63 -5.89 7.42
CA LEU A 49 5.72 -4.84 7.90
C LEU A 49 5.21 -5.11 9.33
N ARG A 50 4.95 -6.37 9.69
CA ARG A 50 4.52 -6.75 11.05
C ARG A 50 5.64 -6.63 12.08
N GLU A 51 6.86 -6.95 11.71
CA GLU A 51 8.03 -6.82 12.58
C GLU A 51 8.35 -5.35 12.90
N ALA A 52 7.93 -4.42 12.03
CA ALA A 52 8.09 -2.99 12.23
C ALA A 52 6.94 -2.31 13.00
N GLY A 53 5.75 -2.94 13.15
CA GLY A 53 4.56 -2.38 13.81
C GLY A 53 3.23 -2.81 13.19
#